data_AF-A0A838BM14-F1
#
_entry.id   AF-A0A838BM14-F1
#
_cell.length_a   1.000
_cell.length_b   1.000
_cell.length_c   1.000
_cell.angle_alpha   90.00
_cell.angle_beta   90.00
_cell.angle_gamma   90.00
#
_symmetry.space_group_name_H-M   'P 1'
#
loop_
_entity.id
_entity.type
_entity.pdbx_description
1 polymer ?
#
loop_
_entity_poly.entity_id
_entity_poly.type
_entity_poly.pdbx_seq_one_letter_code
_entity_poly.pdbx_strand_id
1 'polypeptide(L)'
;MLLPWMKLATDTTMLAVESQLVIWTRLSQAAMGRGSHAENLLMVTEKVTAFAEAAATLATGGSPHKVVRGYRRKVRANAKRLKR
;
A
#
# COMPACT_ATOMS: atom_id res chain seq x y z
N MET A 1 -11.32 22.15 -12.16
CA MET A 1 -11.82 21.43 -10.97
C MET A 1 -11.92 19.91 -11.16
N LEU A 2 -12.27 19.38 -12.34
CA LEU A 2 -12.36 17.93 -12.60
C LEU A 2 -11.02 17.17 -12.66
N LEU A 3 -9.96 17.79 -13.20
CA LEU A 3 -8.66 17.13 -13.40
C LEU A 3 -8.01 16.59 -12.11
N PRO A 4 -7.96 17.33 -10.99
CA PRO A 4 -7.43 16.80 -9.73
C PRO A 4 -8.22 15.59 -9.20
N TRP A 5 -9.54 15.58 -9.34
CA TRP A 5 -10.39 14.47 -8.92
C TRP A 5 -10.18 13.22 -9.78
N MET A 6 -10.08 13.38 -11.10
CA MET A 6 -9.73 12.30 -12.02
C MET A 6 -8.36 11.69 -11.69
N LYS A 7 -7.38 12.54 -11.36
CA LYS A 7 -6.05 12.09 -10.94
C LYS A 7 -6.11 11.30 -9.61
N LEU A 8 -6.89 11.78 -8.64
CA LEU A 8 -7.06 11.05 -7.37
C LEU A 8 -7.72 9.69 -7.59
N ALA A 9 -8.77 9.65 -8.42
CA ALA A 9 -9.48 8.43 -8.74
C ALA A 9 -8.55 7.41 -9.40
N THR A 10 -7.82 7.82 -10.44
CA THR A 10 -6.84 6.95 -11.12
C THR A 10 -5.72 6.48 -10.20
N ASP A 11 -5.16 7.36 -9.35
CA ASP A 11 -4.16 6.98 -8.36
C ASP A 11 -4.72 5.98 -7.34
N THR A 12 -5.97 6.16 -6.91
CA THR A 12 -6.64 5.27 -5.95
C THR A 12 -6.97 3.92 -6.56
N THR A 13 -7.46 3.88 -7.81
CA THR A 13 -7.70 2.64 -8.56
C THR A 13 -6.40 1.87 -8.71
N MET A 14 -5.30 2.55 -9.04
CA MET A 14 -4.03 1.88 -9.22
C MET A 14 -3.44 1.40 -7.89
N LEU A 15 -3.67 2.13 -6.79
CA LEU A 15 -3.37 1.63 -5.44
C LEU A 15 -4.16 0.35 -5.12
N ALA A 16 -5.44 0.29 -5.48
CA ALA A 16 -6.27 -0.89 -5.26
C ALA A 16 -5.73 -2.10 -6.04
N VAL A 17 -5.38 -1.93 -7.33
CA VAL A 17 -4.76 -2.98 -8.15
C VAL A 17 -3.43 -3.46 -7.55
N GLU A 18 -2.55 -2.54 -7.19
CA GLU A 18 -1.26 -2.85 -6.57
C GLU A 18 -1.44 -3.62 -5.25
N SER A 19 -2.48 -3.27 -4.47
CA SER A 19 -2.81 -3.93 -3.21
C SER A 19 -3.37 -5.34 -3.42
N GLN A 20 -4.24 -5.52 -4.43
CA GLN A 20 -4.79 -6.85 -4.78
C GLN A 20 -3.69 -7.83 -5.18
N LEU A 21 -2.69 -7.38 -5.95
CA LEU A 21 -1.53 -8.20 -6.31
C LEU A 21 -0.80 -8.72 -5.06
N VAL A 22 -0.52 -7.83 -4.10
CA VAL A 22 0.16 -8.17 -2.84
C VAL A 22 -0.66 -9.16 -2.02
N ILE A 23 -1.98 -8.93 -1.90
CA ILE A 23 -2.90 -9.83 -1.18
C ILE A 23 -2.89 -11.22 -1.82
N TRP A 24 -3.03 -11.28 -3.14
CA TRP A 24 -3.04 -12.55 -3.88
C TRP A 24 -1.74 -13.33 -3.69
N THR A 25 -0.58 -12.68 -3.84
CA THR A 25 0.72 -13.32 -3.61
C THR A 25 0.86 -13.83 -2.18
N ARG A 26 0.30 -13.13 -1.18
CA ARG A 26 0.36 -13.59 0.21
C ARG A 26 -0.56 -14.76 0.48
N LEU A 27 -1.77 -14.74 -0.06
CA LEU A 27 -2.69 -15.85 0.05
C LEU A 27 -2.10 -17.11 -0.62
N SER A 28 -1.45 -16.96 -1.77
CA SER A 28 -0.81 -18.11 -2.44
C SER A 28 0.40 -18.64 -1.68
N GLN A 29 1.27 -17.77 -1.15
CA GLN A 29 2.39 -18.19 -0.31
C GLN A 29 1.89 -18.93 0.94
N ALA A 30 0.88 -18.39 1.64
CA ALA A 30 0.29 -19.04 2.80
C ALA A 30 -0.32 -20.42 2.46
N ALA A 31 -1.04 -20.52 1.34
CA ALA A 31 -1.61 -21.79 0.87
C ALA A 31 -0.54 -22.83 0.52
N MET A 32 0.63 -22.39 0.06
CA MET A 32 1.79 -23.25 -0.21
C MET A 32 2.64 -23.55 1.04
N GLY A 33 2.23 -23.10 2.23
CA GLY A 33 3.02 -23.23 3.47
C GLY A 33 4.32 -22.41 3.45
N ARG A 34 4.40 -21.40 2.58
CA ARG A 34 5.55 -20.53 2.39
C ARG A 34 5.36 -19.19 3.11
N GLY A 35 6.46 -18.64 3.62
CA GLY A 35 6.49 -17.37 4.34
C GLY A 35 7.13 -17.51 5.72
N SER A 36 7.73 -16.44 6.22
CA SER A 36 8.32 -16.40 7.56
C SER A 36 7.46 -15.55 8.49
N HIS A 37 7.43 -15.92 9.78
CA HIS A 37 6.77 -15.11 10.80
C HIS A 37 7.33 -13.67 10.84
N ALA A 38 8.64 -13.52 10.65
CA ALA A 38 9.31 -12.23 10.54
C ALA A 38 8.76 -11.37 9.39
N GLU A 39 8.56 -11.95 8.20
CA GLU A 39 8.01 -11.21 7.06
C GLU A 39 6.54 -10.83 7.28
N ASN A 40 5.76 -11.68 7.96
CA ASN A 40 4.38 -11.37 8.32
C ASN A 40 4.30 -10.19 9.30
N LEU A 41 5.16 -10.17 10.33
CA LEU A 41 5.27 -9.06 11.27
C LEU A 41 5.72 -7.77 10.58
N LEU A 42 6.70 -7.86 9.67
CA LEU A 42 7.16 -6.71 8.89
C LEU A 42 6.01 -6.10 8.09
N MET A 43 5.21 -6.92 7.42
CA MET A 43 4.06 -6.44 6.65
C MET A 43 3.00 -5.74 7.48
N VAL A 44 2.69 -6.26 8.67
CA VAL A 44 1.73 -5.61 9.59
C VAL A 44 2.30 -4.28 10.07
N THR A 45 3.58 -4.27 10.44
CA THR A 45 4.28 -3.05 10.87
C THR A 45 4.27 -2.00 9.76
N GLU A 46 4.54 -2.39 8.51
CA GLU A 46 4.48 -1.51 7.34
C GLU A 46 3.09 -0.87 7.15
N LYS A 47 2.00 -1.63 7.39
CA LYS A 47 0.62 -1.10 7.32
C LYS A 47 0.34 -0.07 8.41
N VAL A 48 0.73 -0.36 9.64
CA VAL A 48 0.56 0.55 10.78
C VAL A 48 1.35 1.84 10.55
N THR A 49 2.61 1.74 10.12
CA THR A 49 3.44 2.90 9.79
C THR A 49 2.87 3.69 8.60
N ALA A 50 2.32 3.03 7.58
CA ALA A 50 1.63 3.71 6.48
C ALA A 50 0.40 4.50 6.93
N PHE A 51 -0.37 3.93 7.85
CA PHE A 51 -1.52 4.63 8.44
C PHE A 51 -1.08 5.83 9.27
N ALA A 52 -0.07 5.68 10.13
CA ALA A 52 0.46 6.79 10.94
C ALA A 52 0.96 7.95 10.06
N GLU A 53 1.70 7.66 8.99
CA GLU A 53 2.15 8.68 8.03
C GLU A 53 1.00 9.36 7.30
N ALA A 54 -0.04 8.61 6.94
CA ALA A 54 -1.23 9.17 6.31
C ALA A 54 -2.00 10.08 7.26
N ALA A 55 -2.21 9.66 8.50
CA ALA A 55 -2.85 10.45 9.56
C ALA A 55 -2.05 11.74 9.83
N ALA A 56 -0.73 11.64 9.98
CA ALA A 56 0.14 12.80 10.15
C ALA A 56 0.12 13.73 8.93
N THR A 57 0.08 13.18 7.72
CA THR A 57 -0.05 13.97 6.49
C THR A 57 -1.34 14.77 6.50
N LEU A 58 -2.47 14.18 6.91
CA LEU A 58 -3.75 14.89 6.99
C LEU A 58 -3.77 15.91 8.13
N ALA A 59 -3.26 15.55 9.31
CA ALA A 59 -3.22 16.42 10.48
C ALA A 59 -2.38 17.70 10.25
N THR A 60 -1.35 17.61 9.41
CA THR A 60 -0.49 18.74 9.03
C THR A 60 -1.02 19.53 7.82
N GLY A 61 -2.27 19.29 7.39
CA GLY A 61 -2.90 20.01 6.27
C GLY A 61 -2.54 19.48 4.87
N GLY A 62 -1.97 18.27 4.78
CA GLY A 62 -1.66 17.61 3.52
C GLY A 62 -2.90 17.11 2.77
N SER A 63 -2.77 16.97 1.44
CA SER A 63 -3.88 16.56 0.58
C SER A 63 -4.07 15.03 0.51
N PRO A 64 -5.30 14.56 0.22
CA PRO A 64 -5.57 13.15 -0.06
C PRO A 64 -4.66 12.56 -1.16
N HIS A 65 -4.30 13.34 -2.19
CA HIS A 65 -3.35 12.90 -3.22
C HIS A 65 -1.98 12.55 -2.65
N LYS A 66 -1.50 13.31 -1.65
CA LYS A 66 -0.22 13.05 -0.99
C LYS A 66 -0.26 11.74 -0.21
N VAL A 67 -1.39 11.46 0.45
CA VAL A 67 -1.66 10.20 1.15
C VAL A 67 -1.66 9.02 0.17
N VAL A 68 -2.47 9.08 -0.89
CA VAL A 68 -2.58 7.99 -1.88
C VAL A 68 -1.23 7.73 -2.55
N ARG A 69 -0.50 8.77 -2.94
CA ARG A 69 0.86 8.62 -3.49
C ARG A 69 1.83 7.97 -2.51
N GLY A 70 1.72 8.29 -1.22
CA GLY A 70 2.49 7.65 -0.15
C GLY A 70 2.22 6.15 -0.06
N TYR A 71 0.95 5.77 0.02
CA TYR A 71 0.52 4.37 0.04
C TYR A 71 0.99 3.59 -1.20
N ARG A 72 0.84 4.15 -2.41
CA ARG A 72 1.29 3.49 -3.65
C ARG A 72 2.78 3.14 -3.63
N ARG A 73 3.63 4.05 -3.13
CA ARG A 73 5.08 3.76 -3.02
C ARG A 73 5.36 2.56 -2.11
N LYS A 74 4.68 2.48 -0.97
CA LYS A 74 4.85 1.38 -0.02
C LYS A 74 4.36 0.05 -0.59
N VAL A 75 3.17 0.04 -1.20
CA VAL A 75 2.61 -1.17 -1.82
C VAL A 75 3.50 -1.66 -2.98
N ARG A 76 4.02 -0.74 -3.81
CA ARG A 76 4.98 -1.09 -4.88
C ARG A 76 6.28 -1.67 -4.34
N ALA A 77 6.83 -1.10 -3.27
CA ALA A 77 8.03 -1.64 -2.63
C ALA A 77 7.77 -3.06 -2.10
N ASN A 78 6.61 -3.28 -1.47
CA ASN A 78 6.19 -4.59 -0.99
C ASN A 78 6.03 -5.61 -2.13
N ALA A 79 5.35 -5.24 -3.22
CA ALA A 79 5.20 -6.07 -4.41
C ALA A 79 6.55 -6.43 -5.04
N LYS A 80 7.51 -5.50 -5.07
CA LYS A 80 8.88 -5.79 -5.55
C LYS A 80 9.62 -6.78 -4.64
N ARG A 81 9.47 -6.66 -3.32
CA ARG A 81 10.09 -7.58 -2.36
C ARG A 81 9.50 -8.98 -2.47
N LEU A 82 8.19 -9.08 -2.63
CA LEU A 82 7.48 -10.34 -2.80
C LEU A 82 7.79 -11.12 -4.08
N LYS A 83 8.30 -10.43 -5.09
CA LYS A 83 8.75 -11.04 -6.36
C LYS A 83 10.18 -11.57 -6.30
N ARG A 84 10.95 -11.24 -5.26
CA ARG A 84 12.28 -11.78 -5.01
C ARG A 84 12.16 -13.04 -4.18
#